data_AF-K1Q174-F1
#
_entry.id   AF-K1Q174-F1
#
_cell.length_a   1.000
_cell.length_b   1.000
_cell.length_c   1.000
_cell.angle_alpha   90.00
_cell.angle_beta   90.00
_cell.angle_gamma   90.00
#
_symmetry.space_group_name_H-M   'P 1'
#
loop_
_entity.id
_entity.type
_entity.pdbx_description
1 polymer ?
#
loop_
_entity_poly.entity_id
_entity_poly.type
_entity_poly.pdbx_seq_one_letter_code
_entity_poly.pdbx_strand_id
1 'polypeptide(L)'
;MEFRVKEATQLQPENGGKFQITSYPQGIGYKTHTDCIEDNTDERDRMATILVYLQDVEDGGETKFPELGIWVKPRKGRALVWNNMNEDGKCEALSVHNAAKVNKGHKYILQRWYYYKNFYSLGKRPPEPELPVRASGTPRVNCDEYEKGSCRWYDEWNYEHLVDYRNQRINLK
;
A
#
# COMPACT_ATOMS: atom_id res chain seq x y z
N MET A 1 -2.56 11.53 10.24
CA MET A 1 -1.71 10.32 10.10
C MET A 1 -0.26 10.71 9.82
N GLU A 2 -0.01 11.57 8.84
CA GLU A 2 1.34 11.97 8.41
C GLU A 2 2.21 12.52 9.54
N PHE A 3 1.66 13.37 10.41
CA PHE A 3 2.38 13.86 11.59
C PHE A 3 2.82 12.74 12.54
N ARG A 4 1.92 11.78 12.84
CA ARG A 4 2.25 10.63 13.69
C ARG A 4 3.33 9.75 13.08
N VAL A 5 3.30 9.59 11.75
CA VAL A 5 4.35 8.88 11.01
C VAL A 5 5.67 9.62 11.13
N LYS A 6 5.70 10.93 10.87
CA LYS A 6 6.89 11.76 11.00
C LYS A 6 7.48 11.68 12.40
N GLU A 7 6.66 11.78 13.44
CA GLU A 7 7.11 11.69 14.83
C GLU A 7 7.72 10.32 15.16
N ALA A 8 7.14 9.23 14.65
CA ALA A 8 7.59 7.88 14.96
C ALA A 8 8.81 7.42 14.13
N THR A 9 8.99 7.96 12.92
CA THR A 9 9.94 7.42 11.92
C THR A 9 10.93 8.46 11.39
N GLN A 10 10.72 9.74 11.70
CA GLN A 10 11.42 10.89 11.11
C GLN A 10 11.26 11.04 9.58
N LEU A 11 10.45 10.19 8.94
CA LEU A 11 10.13 10.31 7.52
C LEU A 11 9.32 11.58 7.27
N GLN A 12 9.85 12.47 6.43
CA GLN A 12 9.23 13.75 6.14
C GLN A 12 7.99 13.55 5.24
N PRO A 13 6.83 14.14 5.58
CA PRO A 13 5.61 14.03 4.78
C PRO A 13 5.79 14.42 3.31
N GLU A 14 6.61 15.43 3.02
CA GLU A 14 6.92 15.89 1.67
C GLU A 14 7.68 14.86 0.82
N ASN A 15 8.37 13.90 1.45
CA ASN A 15 9.07 12.82 0.76
C ASN A 15 8.17 11.58 0.57
N GLY A 16 6.96 11.60 1.13
CA GLY A 16 6.02 10.50 1.02
C GLY A 16 5.21 10.61 -0.27
N GLY A 17 5.17 9.53 -1.04
CA GLY A 17 4.25 9.38 -2.16
C GLY A 17 2.78 9.36 -1.71
N LYS A 18 1.89 9.04 -2.66
CA LYS A 18 0.46 8.96 -2.37
C LYS A 18 0.16 7.79 -1.42
N PHE A 19 -0.88 7.96 -0.61
CA PHE A 19 -1.47 6.85 0.13
C PHE A 19 -2.16 5.88 -0.83
N GLN A 20 -1.97 4.58 -0.61
CA GLN A 20 -2.62 3.51 -1.37
C GLN A 20 -3.39 2.60 -0.41
N ILE A 21 -4.66 2.34 -0.72
CA ILE A 21 -5.44 1.30 -0.04
C ILE A 21 -5.51 0.07 -0.92
N THR A 22 -5.18 -1.09 -0.36
CA THR A 22 -5.24 -2.37 -1.07
C THR A 22 -6.07 -3.36 -0.27
N SER A 23 -6.94 -4.09 -0.97
CA SER A 23 -7.80 -5.11 -0.38
C SER A 23 -7.44 -6.50 -0.93
N TYR A 24 -7.39 -7.51 -0.06
CA TYR A 24 -7.21 -8.91 -0.43
C TYR A 24 -8.40 -9.72 0.04
N PRO A 25 -9.22 -10.21 -0.91
CA PRO A 25 -10.25 -11.20 -0.63
C PRO A 25 -9.72 -12.54 -0.15
N GLN A 26 -10.63 -13.38 0.36
CA GLN A 26 -10.29 -14.76 0.67
C GLN A 26 -9.73 -15.48 -0.57
N GLY A 27 -8.68 -16.27 -0.37
CA GLY A 27 -7.90 -16.94 -1.41
C GLY A 27 -6.81 -16.07 -2.05
N ILE A 28 -6.80 -14.78 -1.76
CA ILE A 28 -5.95 -13.80 -2.44
C ILE A 28 -4.78 -13.37 -1.56
N GLY A 29 -3.61 -13.24 -2.19
CA GLY A 29 -2.36 -12.75 -1.60
C GLY A 29 -1.59 -11.93 -2.62
N TYR A 30 -0.32 -11.64 -2.35
CA TYR A 30 0.58 -10.96 -3.28
C TYR A 30 1.91 -11.66 -3.37
N LYS A 31 2.46 -11.72 -4.58
CA LYS A 31 3.72 -12.39 -4.85
C LYS A 31 4.91 -11.74 -4.13
N THR A 32 5.99 -12.51 -4.06
CA THR A 32 7.29 -12.03 -3.58
C THR A 32 7.82 -10.94 -4.50
N HIS A 33 8.25 -9.82 -3.89
CA HIS A 33 8.79 -8.65 -4.57
C HIS A 33 9.57 -7.77 -3.58
N THR A 34 10.33 -6.83 -4.12
CA THR A 34 10.85 -5.66 -3.42
C THR A 34 10.00 -4.44 -3.76
N ASP A 35 9.99 -3.44 -2.88
CA ASP A 35 9.30 -2.18 -3.16
C ASP A 35 10.14 -1.22 -4.02
N CYS A 36 11.47 -1.39 -4.02
CA CYS A 36 12.42 -0.77 -4.93
C CYS A 36 12.76 -1.68 -6.12
N ILE A 37 13.35 -1.10 -7.15
CA ILE A 37 13.82 -1.77 -8.35
C ILE A 37 15.26 -2.24 -8.10
N GLU A 38 15.49 -3.54 -8.25
CA GLU A 38 16.82 -4.14 -8.22
C GLU A 38 17.68 -3.62 -9.38
N ASP A 39 18.97 -3.39 -9.13
CA ASP A 39 19.94 -2.82 -10.10
C ASP A 39 19.56 -1.47 -10.71
N ASN A 40 18.67 -0.72 -10.04
CA ASN A 40 18.28 0.60 -10.50
C ASN A 40 19.42 1.62 -10.32
N THR A 41 19.78 2.31 -11.40
CA THR A 41 20.73 3.43 -11.37
C THR A 41 20.03 4.77 -11.11
N ASP A 42 18.70 4.81 -11.18
CA ASP A 42 17.91 6.00 -10.86
C ASP A 42 17.62 6.03 -9.36
N GLU A 43 18.22 6.97 -8.65
CA GLU A 43 18.00 7.17 -7.22
C GLU A 43 16.54 7.52 -6.88
N ARG A 44 15.69 7.87 -7.86
CA ARG A 44 14.29 8.29 -7.67
C ARG A 44 13.35 7.11 -7.37
N ASP A 45 13.73 6.27 -6.43
CA ASP A 45 12.99 5.08 -6.06
C ASP A 45 12.67 5.08 -4.55
N ARG A 46 11.85 4.12 -4.13
CA ARG A 46 11.21 4.07 -2.83
C ARG A 46 12.21 3.61 -1.79
N MET A 47 12.70 4.53 -0.98
CA MET A 47 13.67 4.30 0.09
C MET A 47 13.05 3.58 1.30
N ALA A 48 11.80 3.86 1.64
CA ALA A 48 11.13 3.21 2.78
C ALA A 48 9.64 2.97 2.51
N THR A 49 9.09 2.00 3.22
CA THR A 49 7.66 1.68 3.16
C THR A 49 7.03 1.73 4.54
N ILE A 50 5.82 2.29 4.59
CA ILE A 50 4.91 2.15 5.71
C ILE A 50 3.69 1.38 5.25
N LEU A 51 3.32 0.35 6.00
CA LEU A 51 2.13 -0.46 5.77
C LEU A 51 1.32 -0.55 7.06
N VAL A 52 0.05 -0.18 7.03
CA VAL A 52 -0.86 -0.23 8.17
C VAL A 52 -1.99 -1.21 7.87
N TYR A 53 -2.25 -2.15 8.79
CA TYR A 53 -3.42 -3.00 8.70
C TYR A 53 -4.66 -2.25 9.16
N LEU A 54 -5.67 -2.16 8.29
CA LEU A 54 -6.90 -1.41 8.56
C LEU A 54 -7.96 -2.25 9.29
N GLN A 55 -7.79 -3.57 9.32
CA GLN A 55 -8.62 -4.50 10.09
C GLN A 55 -7.85 -5.76 10.49
N ASP A 56 -8.44 -6.53 11.40
CA ASP A 56 -7.98 -7.87 11.73
C ASP A 56 -8.30 -8.83 10.58
N VAL A 57 -7.41 -9.81 10.37
CA VAL A 57 -7.66 -10.95 9.48
C VAL A 57 -7.78 -12.20 10.34
N GLU A 58 -8.84 -12.99 10.10
CA GLU A 58 -9.12 -14.18 10.91
C GLU A 58 -8.02 -15.23 10.73
N ASP A 59 -7.74 -15.61 9.48
CA ASP A 59 -6.71 -16.57 9.12
C ASP A 59 -5.98 -16.23 7.82
N GLY A 60 -4.66 -16.46 7.82
CA GLY A 60 -3.74 -16.08 6.74
C GLY A 60 -3.52 -14.56 6.62
N GLY A 61 -3.12 -14.12 5.42
CA GLY A 61 -2.93 -12.70 5.10
C GLY A 61 -1.66 -12.06 5.67
N GLU A 62 -0.74 -12.82 6.25
CA GLU A 62 0.52 -12.31 6.81
C GLU A 62 1.34 -11.53 5.78
N THR A 63 2.01 -10.46 6.21
CA THR A 63 3.14 -9.93 5.46
C THR A 63 4.39 -10.70 5.88
N LYS A 64 5.08 -11.32 4.92
CA LYS A 64 6.22 -12.20 5.16
C LYS A 64 7.49 -11.62 4.55
N PHE A 65 8.57 -11.62 5.33
CA PHE A 65 9.94 -11.29 4.92
C PHE A 65 10.76 -12.58 4.96
N PRO A 66 10.77 -13.37 3.87
CA PRO A 66 11.32 -14.73 3.88
C PRO A 66 12.81 -14.76 4.23
N GLU A 67 13.62 -13.85 3.69
CA GLU A 67 15.07 -13.80 3.94
C GLU A 67 15.41 -13.47 5.40
N LEU A 68 14.48 -12.83 6.12
CA LEU A 68 14.61 -12.53 7.55
C LEU A 68 13.98 -13.60 8.44
N GLY A 69 13.21 -14.54 7.88
CA GLY A 69 12.42 -15.49 8.65
C GLY A 69 11.30 -14.84 9.48
N ILE A 70 10.87 -13.63 9.12
CA ILE A 70 9.87 -12.85 9.87
C ILE A 70 8.52 -12.90 9.15
N TRP A 71 7.44 -13.10 9.89
CA TRP A 71 6.09 -12.88 9.39
C TRP A 71 5.22 -12.15 10.40
N VAL A 72 4.37 -11.26 9.91
CA VAL A 72 3.52 -10.41 10.76
C VAL A 72 2.06 -10.66 10.44
N LYS A 73 1.33 -11.22 11.41
CA LYS A 73 -0.13 -11.39 11.31
C LYS A 73 -0.83 -10.02 11.25
N PRO A 74 -1.81 -9.82 10.34
CA PRO A 74 -2.58 -8.60 10.27
C PRO A 74 -3.39 -8.38 11.55
N ARG A 75 -3.19 -7.21 12.16
CA ARG A 75 -3.95 -6.75 13.33
C ARG A 75 -4.28 -5.28 13.15
N LYS A 76 -5.55 -4.92 13.32
CA LYS A 76 -6.05 -3.57 13.11
C LYS A 76 -5.20 -2.54 13.86
N GLY A 77 -4.75 -1.53 13.13
CA GLY A 77 -3.96 -0.42 13.67
C GLY A 77 -2.47 -0.72 13.82
N ARG A 78 -2.01 -1.96 13.65
CA ARG A 78 -0.58 -2.29 13.60
C ARG A 78 0.01 -1.76 12.30
N ALA A 79 1.14 -1.07 12.43
CA ALA A 79 1.95 -0.57 11.33
C ALA A 79 3.27 -1.35 11.25
N LEU A 80 3.71 -1.59 10.02
CA LEU A 80 5.05 -2.03 9.68
C LEU A 80 5.76 -0.87 9.01
N VAL A 81 7.04 -0.70 9.32
CA VAL A 81 7.93 0.26 8.70
C VAL A 81 9.23 -0.47 8.41
N TRP A 82 9.73 -0.37 7.19
CA TRP A 82 11.03 -0.93 6.82
C TRP A 82 11.71 -0.08 5.75
N ASN A 83 13.03 -0.19 5.69
CA ASN A 83 13.85 0.39 4.64
C ASN A 83 13.89 -0.57 3.46
N ASN A 84 13.67 -0.04 2.28
CA ASN A 84 13.82 -0.76 1.02
C ASN A 84 15.23 -0.58 0.44
N MET A 85 16.01 0.38 0.93
CA MET A 85 17.36 0.66 0.44
C MET A 85 18.38 0.57 1.58
N ASN A 86 19.60 0.19 1.22
CA ASN A 86 20.75 0.22 2.11
C ASN A 86 21.39 1.63 2.15
N GLU A 87 22.49 1.77 2.90
CA GLU A 87 23.18 3.05 3.09
C GLU A 87 23.79 3.62 1.79
N ASP A 88 24.07 2.77 0.81
CA ASP A 88 24.57 3.15 -0.52
C ASP A 88 23.45 3.55 -1.50
N GLY A 89 22.18 3.55 -1.04
CA GLY A 89 21.01 3.84 -1.88
C GLY A 89 20.63 2.70 -2.83
N LYS A 90 21.19 1.50 -2.66
CA LYS A 90 20.85 0.32 -3.46
C LYS A 90 19.66 -0.41 -2.83
N CYS A 91 18.85 -1.04 -3.67
CA CYS A 91 17.73 -1.86 -3.23
C CYS A 91 18.22 -2.98 -2.29
N GLU A 92 17.64 -3.04 -1.09
CA GLU A 92 18.01 -3.96 -0.02
C GLU A 92 17.36 -5.33 -0.28
N ALA A 93 18.18 -6.34 -0.57
CA ALA A 93 17.71 -7.69 -0.88
C ALA A 93 16.91 -8.30 0.29
N LEU A 94 17.26 -7.95 1.54
CA LEU A 94 16.54 -8.42 2.72
C LEU A 94 15.14 -7.78 2.89
N SER A 95 14.84 -6.72 2.13
CA SER A 95 13.50 -6.09 2.13
C SER A 95 12.47 -6.86 1.29
N VAL A 96 12.88 -7.93 0.62
CA VAL A 96 12.00 -8.78 -0.16
C VAL A 96 10.86 -9.31 0.70
N HIS A 97 9.63 -9.19 0.20
CA HIS A 97 8.45 -9.55 0.96
C HIS A 97 7.29 -10.00 0.07
N ASN A 98 6.33 -10.68 0.69
CA ASN A 98 5.08 -11.09 0.06
C ASN A 98 3.91 -10.92 1.02
N ALA A 99 2.69 -10.98 0.47
CA ALA A 99 1.49 -11.12 1.27
C ALA A 99 0.95 -12.56 1.12
N ALA A 100 0.91 -13.30 2.21
CA ALA A 100 0.29 -14.62 2.23
C ALA A 100 -1.20 -14.52 1.84
N LYS A 101 -1.73 -15.62 1.29
CA LYS A 101 -3.15 -15.70 0.95
C LYS A 101 -3.99 -15.53 2.21
N VAL A 102 -5.10 -14.81 2.09
CA VAL A 102 -6.13 -14.74 3.14
C VAL A 102 -6.91 -16.05 3.11
N ASN A 103 -6.81 -16.87 4.14
CA ASN A 103 -7.53 -18.14 4.18
C ASN A 103 -8.97 -17.94 4.66
N LYS A 104 -9.19 -17.00 5.58
CA LYS A 104 -10.51 -16.65 6.10
C LYS A 104 -10.61 -15.17 6.44
N GLY A 105 -11.70 -14.54 6.01
CA GLY A 105 -11.97 -13.12 6.22
C GLY A 105 -11.51 -12.24 5.04
N HIS A 106 -11.15 -11.00 5.33
CA HIS A 106 -10.75 -10.00 4.34
C HIS A 106 -9.55 -9.20 4.88
N LYS A 107 -8.59 -8.84 4.04
CA LYS A 107 -7.45 -7.98 4.44
C LYS A 107 -7.57 -6.62 3.77
N TYR A 108 -7.40 -5.56 4.54
CA TYR A 108 -7.24 -4.19 4.02
C TYR A 108 -5.97 -3.59 4.60
N ILE A 109 -5.17 -2.99 3.72
CA ILE A 109 -3.96 -2.28 4.09
C ILE A 109 -4.00 -0.85 3.57
N LEU A 110 -3.37 0.05 4.31
CA LEU A 110 -2.96 1.38 3.85
C LEU A 110 -1.44 1.39 3.75
N GLN A 111 -0.93 1.66 2.56
CA GLN A 111 0.49 1.70 2.27
C GLN A 111 0.89 3.11 1.82
N ARG A 112 2.10 3.51 2.17
CA ARG A 112 2.75 4.71 1.65
C ARG A 112 4.23 4.46 1.49
N TRP A 113 4.74 4.78 0.30
CA TRP A 113 6.17 4.75 0.04
C TRP A 113 6.80 6.12 0.27
N TYR A 114 8.03 6.11 0.76
CA TYR A 114 8.85 7.29 0.98
C TYR A 114 10.07 7.23 0.09
N TYR A 115 10.44 8.38 -0.45
CA TYR A 115 11.61 8.57 -1.29
C TYR A 115 12.69 9.30 -0.50
N TYR A 116 13.95 9.22 -0.93
CA TYR A 116 15.05 9.89 -0.21
C TYR A 116 14.89 11.43 -0.20
N LYS A 117 14.23 11.99 -1.22
CA LYS A 117 13.84 13.40 -1.29
C LYS A 117 12.52 13.57 -2.05
N ASN A 118 11.94 14.75 -1.92
CA ASN A 118 10.79 15.15 -2.72
C ASN A 118 11.23 15.44 -4.18
N PHE A 119 10.42 14.96 -5.14
CA PHE A 119 10.60 15.24 -6.56
C PHE A 119 9.42 16.04 -7.09
N TYR A 120 9.63 16.83 -8.14
CA TYR A 120 8.53 17.63 -8.72
C TYR A 120 7.31 16.77 -9.09
N SER A 121 7.50 15.53 -9.53
CA SER A 121 6.44 14.58 -9.88
C SER A 121 5.88 13.81 -8.67
N LEU A 122 6.55 13.85 -7.52
CA LEU A 122 6.16 13.07 -6.35
C LEU A 122 4.82 13.56 -5.80
N GLY A 123 3.86 12.65 -5.68
CA GLY A 123 2.51 12.98 -5.24
C GLY A 123 1.66 13.73 -6.29
N LYS A 124 2.23 14.19 -7.42
CA LYS A 124 1.46 14.82 -8.50
C LYS A 124 0.68 13.77 -9.28
N ARG A 125 -0.56 14.12 -9.63
CA ARG A 125 -1.46 13.28 -10.43
C ARG A 125 -1.44 13.79 -11.88
N PRO A 126 -1.07 12.96 -12.88
CA PRO A 126 -1.46 13.28 -14.26
C PRO A 126 -3.00 13.30 -14.33
N PRO A 127 -3.62 14.18 -15.13
CA PRO A 127 -5.07 14.33 -15.18
C PRO A 127 -5.77 12.97 -15.30
N GLU A 128 -6.91 12.84 -14.61
CA GLU A 128 -7.68 11.59 -14.58
C GLU A 128 -8.02 11.17 -16.01
N PRO A 129 -7.70 9.94 -16.44
CA PRO A 129 -8.08 9.47 -17.76
C PRO A 129 -9.60 9.36 -17.85
N GLU A 130 -10.16 9.40 -19.06
CA GLU A 130 -11.58 9.09 -19.26
C GLU A 130 -11.88 7.69 -18.72
N LEU A 131 -12.73 7.61 -17.70
CA LEU A 131 -13.12 6.35 -17.10
C LEU A 131 -14.34 5.76 -17.83
N PRO A 132 -14.42 4.43 -17.98
CA PRO A 132 -15.61 3.79 -18.52
C PRO A 132 -16.84 4.08 -17.64
N VAL A 133 -18.02 4.19 -18.27
CA VAL A 133 -19.29 4.37 -17.55
C VAL A 133 -19.55 3.15 -16.66
N ARG A 134 -19.72 3.39 -15.35
CA ARG A 134 -19.92 2.34 -14.33
C ARG A 134 -21.35 2.38 -13.80
N ALA A 135 -21.85 1.22 -13.39
CA ALA A 135 -23.13 1.13 -12.68
C ALA A 135 -23.04 1.83 -11.32
N SER A 136 -24.14 2.45 -10.88
CA SER A 136 -24.23 3.12 -9.58
C SER A 136 -23.85 2.16 -8.44
N GLY A 137 -23.02 2.62 -7.49
CA GLY A 137 -22.51 1.81 -6.38
C GLY A 137 -21.35 0.87 -6.73
N THR A 138 -20.88 0.85 -7.99
CA THR A 138 -19.67 0.09 -8.36
C THR A 138 -18.43 0.81 -7.85
N PRO A 139 -17.63 0.20 -6.96
CA PRO A 139 -16.45 0.85 -6.45
C PRO A 139 -15.36 1.00 -7.52
N ARG A 140 -14.50 2.02 -7.40
CA ARG A 140 -13.44 2.24 -8.39
C ARG A 140 -12.22 1.36 -8.08
N VAL A 141 -12.35 0.08 -8.44
CA VAL A 141 -11.27 -0.88 -8.33
C VAL A 141 -10.51 -0.93 -9.65
N ASN A 142 -9.20 -0.69 -9.61
CA ASN A 142 -8.31 -0.96 -10.72
C ASN A 142 -7.45 -2.14 -10.30
N CYS A 143 -7.86 -3.34 -10.71
CA CYS A 143 -7.00 -4.50 -10.53
C CYS A 143 -5.87 -4.38 -11.55
N ASP A 144 -4.61 -4.38 -11.09
CA ASP A 144 -3.51 -4.65 -12.00
C ASP A 144 -3.78 -6.01 -12.64
N GLU A 145 -3.48 -6.15 -13.93
CA GLU A 145 -3.89 -7.27 -14.79
C GLU A 145 -4.02 -8.61 -14.05
N TYR A 146 -5.18 -9.24 -14.27
CA TYR A 146 -5.80 -10.37 -13.57
C TYR A 146 -4.86 -11.54 -13.17
N GLU A 147 -3.68 -11.67 -13.78
CA GLU A 147 -2.70 -12.71 -13.47
C GLU A 147 -1.97 -12.49 -12.13
N LYS A 148 -1.92 -11.27 -11.59
CA LYS A 148 -1.10 -10.93 -10.40
C LYS A 148 -1.90 -10.72 -9.10
N GLY A 149 -3.22 -10.86 -9.14
CA GLY A 149 -4.05 -11.11 -7.96
C GLY A 149 -4.19 -9.98 -6.93
N SER A 150 -3.71 -8.75 -7.14
CA SER A 150 -4.04 -7.64 -6.24
C SER A 150 -5.02 -6.67 -6.89
N CYS A 151 -6.25 -6.65 -6.41
CA CYS A 151 -7.16 -5.55 -6.71
C CYS A 151 -6.77 -4.35 -5.86
N ARG A 152 -6.00 -3.44 -6.48
CA ARG A 152 -5.64 -2.17 -5.90
C ARG A 152 -6.83 -1.25 -6.06
N TRP A 153 -7.25 -0.64 -4.96
CA TRP A 153 -8.12 0.50 -5.08
C TRP A 153 -7.18 1.67 -5.35
N TYR A 154 -6.99 2.03 -6.62
CA TYR A 154 -6.54 3.38 -6.96
C TYR A 154 -7.67 4.40 -6.74
N ASP A 155 -8.70 4.08 -5.93
CA ASP A 155 -9.39 5.12 -5.19
C ASP A 155 -8.34 5.78 -4.29
N GLU A 156 -7.75 6.82 -4.83
CA GLU A 156 -6.86 7.72 -4.15
C GLU A 156 -7.71 8.46 -3.11
N TRP A 157 -7.91 7.83 -1.95
CA TRP A 157 -8.69 8.37 -0.84
C TRP A 157 -8.02 9.68 -0.36
N ASN A 158 -8.40 10.78 -1.01
CA ASN A 158 -8.33 12.08 -0.37
C ASN A 158 -9.47 12.15 0.68
N TYR A 159 -9.45 13.19 1.52
CA TYR A 159 -10.47 13.39 2.54
C TYR A 159 -11.91 13.34 1.98
N GLU A 160 -12.11 13.79 0.74
CA GLU A 160 -13.43 13.88 0.10
C GLU A 160 -14.01 12.48 -0.22
N HIS A 161 -13.19 11.55 -0.72
CA HIS A 161 -13.64 10.17 -0.97
C HIS A 161 -13.97 9.42 0.33
N LEU A 162 -13.28 9.74 1.44
CA LEU A 162 -13.63 9.20 2.77
C LEU A 162 -15.01 9.71 3.23
N VAL A 163 -15.32 10.97 2.94
CA VAL A 163 -16.63 11.58 3.22
C VAL A 163 -17.71 10.95 2.35
N ASP A 164 -17.47 10.79 1.05
CA ASP A 164 -18.43 10.20 0.11
C ASP A 164 -18.75 8.73 0.43
N TYR A 165 -17.73 7.91 0.71
CA TYR A 165 -17.95 6.54 1.16
C TYR A 165 -18.76 6.49 2.46
N ARG A 166 -18.48 7.38 3.41
CA ARG A 166 -19.25 7.46 4.66
C ARG A 166 -20.70 7.83 4.40
N ASN A 167 -20.95 8.78 3.50
CA ASN A 167 -22.30 9.21 3.11
C ASN A 167 -23.05 8.09 2.38
N GLN A 168 -22.40 7.39 1.46
CA GLN A 168 -23.00 6.27 0.73
C GLN A 168 -23.31 5.09 1.65
N ARG A 169 -22.45 4.81 2.64
CA ARG A 169 -22.68 3.75 3.63
C ARG A 169 -23.86 4.05 4.58
N ILE A 170 -24.18 5.32 4.81
CA ILE A 170 -25.36 5.74 5.57
C ILE A 170 -26.64 5.47 4.77
N ASN A 171 -26.59 5.65 3.45
CA ASN A 171 -27.74 5.48 2.55
C ASN A 171 -28.01 4.01 2.14
N LEU A 172 -27.20 3.06 2.62
CA LEU A 172 -27.36 1.62 2.41
C LEU A 172 -27.98 0.89 3.63
N LYS A 173 -28.51 1.66 4.60
CA LYS A 173 -29.44 1.19 5.64
C LYS A 173 -30.83 1.73 5.35
#